data_AF-A0A9E5AJI1-F1
#
_entry.id   AF-A0A9E5AJI1-F1
#
_cell.length_a   1.000
_cell.length_b   1.000
_cell.length_c   1.000
_cell.angle_alpha   90.00
_cell.angle_beta   90.00
_cell.angle_gamma   90.00
#
_symmetry.space_group_name_H-M   'P 1'
#
loop_
_entity.id
_entity.type
_entity.pdbx_description
1 polymer ?
#
loop_
_entity_poly.entity_id
_entity_poly.type
_entity_poly.pdbx_seq_one_letter_code
_entity_poly.pdbx_strand_id
1 'polypeptide(L)'
;MPSWRAKVRRKFGACCFSVALFAIYSCGGPDRGDDRIDRMEFAEDEALDDGVADTAMESIPRIRVPSRPKARNQALARPQWTDVSLPAPRCANQADRDGPSRSLGQVTGGSLHSPCRIAALGPGYLSSNKNGFGTDETIALLQWAAAQMAAQFPGKSPLVIGAISKSDGGHYPPHKSHQSGRDVDIGYPRSDNDVLKTFAKTTSGTLDTERLWSLLEALLASGRMSFVFMDYDLQAALVQDLRDVGYSDAQLAPLFQYPAGPNVPKGLVRHASGHADHFHVRFRCPDSDKPDCVE
;
A
#
# COMPACT_ATOMS: atom_id res chain seq x y z
N MET A 1 65.60 26.69 -6.44
CA MET A 1 65.22 25.34 -5.96
C MET A 1 65.02 24.45 -7.19
N PRO A 2 65.67 23.27 -7.29
CA PRO A 2 65.42 22.27 -8.34
C PRO A 2 64.21 21.39 -7.93
N SER A 3 63.65 20.43 -8.69
CA SER A 3 64.18 19.65 -9.82
C SER A 3 63.06 19.01 -10.69
N TRP A 4 63.36 18.84 -11.99
CA TRP A 4 63.20 17.60 -12.79
C TRP A 4 61.83 17.00 -13.21
N ARG A 5 61.83 16.48 -14.45
CA ARG A 5 60.80 15.61 -15.06
C ARG A 5 61.20 14.14 -14.89
N ALA A 6 60.21 13.24 -14.80
CA ALA A 6 60.39 11.82 -15.13
C ALA A 6 59.11 11.24 -15.77
N LYS A 7 59.25 10.20 -16.60
CA LYS A 7 58.21 9.61 -17.45
C LYS A 7 58.47 8.12 -17.61
N VAL A 8 57.60 7.24 -17.09
CA VAL A 8 57.70 5.78 -17.31
C VAL A 8 56.29 5.18 -17.56
N ARG A 9 56.23 4.15 -18.41
CA ARG A 9 55.06 3.36 -18.83
C ARG A 9 55.31 1.88 -18.51
N ARG A 10 54.27 1.03 -18.67
CA ARG A 10 54.26 -0.47 -18.71
C ARG A 10 54.12 -1.12 -17.32
N LYS A 11 53.57 -2.33 -17.16
CA LYS A 11 52.51 -3.15 -17.86
C LYS A 11 52.28 -4.40 -16.95
N PHE A 12 51.40 -5.32 -17.36
CA PHE A 12 51.10 -6.64 -16.76
C PHE A 12 50.19 -6.60 -15.50
N GLY A 13 49.36 -7.61 -15.26
CA GLY A 13 49.16 -8.87 -16.00
C GLY A 13 47.75 -9.44 -15.84
N ALA A 14 47.35 -10.30 -16.77
CA ALA A 14 46.10 -11.06 -16.68
C ALA A 14 46.33 -12.41 -15.99
N CYS A 15 45.33 -12.91 -15.27
CA CYS A 15 45.26 -14.32 -14.89
C CYS A 15 44.07 -14.99 -15.60
N CYS A 16 44.37 -16.05 -16.34
CA CYS A 16 43.45 -17.07 -16.81
C CYS A 16 43.94 -18.42 -16.24
N PHE A 17 43.21 -19.50 -16.56
CA PHE A 17 43.42 -20.90 -16.14
C PHE A 17 42.93 -21.26 -14.73
N SER A 18 42.41 -22.47 -14.48
CA SER A 18 41.65 -23.42 -15.35
C SER A 18 41.08 -24.56 -14.50
N VAL A 19 40.12 -25.30 -15.08
CA VAL A 19 39.51 -26.52 -14.52
C VAL A 19 40.47 -27.71 -14.50
N ALA A 20 40.35 -28.60 -13.50
CA ALA A 20 40.72 -30.02 -13.62
C ALA A 20 39.86 -30.92 -12.69
N LEU A 21 39.31 -32.02 -13.24
CA LEU A 21 38.71 -33.15 -12.51
C LEU A 21 39.75 -34.25 -12.22
N PHE A 22 39.45 -35.17 -11.29
CA PHE A 22 39.65 -36.67 -11.28
C PHE A 22 39.47 -37.12 -9.79
N ALA A 23 38.62 -38.07 -9.33
CA ALA A 23 38.28 -39.48 -9.70
C ALA A 23 39.38 -40.50 -9.29
N ILE A 24 39.16 -41.63 -8.58
CA ILE A 24 37.99 -42.42 -8.06
C ILE A 24 38.47 -43.31 -6.85
N TYR A 25 37.59 -43.86 -5.98
CA TYR A 25 37.56 -45.22 -5.31
C TYR A 25 36.64 -45.18 -4.05
N SER A 26 35.47 -45.85 -3.93
CA SER A 26 35.12 -47.30 -3.84
C SER A 26 35.54 -47.96 -2.51
N CYS A 27 34.73 -48.75 -1.77
CA CYS A 27 33.44 -49.45 -2.01
C CYS A 27 32.39 -49.09 -0.91
N GLY A 28 31.20 -49.69 -0.70
CA GLY A 28 30.47 -50.83 -1.30
C GLY A 28 29.07 -51.05 -0.65
N GLY A 29 28.32 -52.11 -1.01
CA GLY A 29 26.99 -52.50 -0.44
C GLY A 29 27.01 -53.86 0.30
N PRO A 30 25.90 -54.62 0.54
CA PRO A 30 24.49 -54.50 0.07
C PRO A 30 23.49 -54.23 1.27
N ASP A 31 22.14 -54.30 1.24
CA ASP A 31 21.21 -55.21 0.52
C ASP A 31 19.72 -54.74 0.44
N ARG A 32 18.95 -55.44 -0.40
CA ARG A 32 17.54 -55.39 -0.92
C ARG A 32 16.35 -54.77 -0.14
N GLY A 33 15.35 -54.34 -0.94
CA GLY A 33 13.93 -54.10 -0.60
C GLY A 33 13.28 -53.02 -1.50
N ASP A 34 13.03 -53.28 -2.79
CA ASP A 34 11.71 -53.63 -3.37
C ASP A 34 10.50 -52.91 -2.76
N ASP A 35 10.01 -51.86 -3.44
CA ASP A 35 8.58 -51.75 -3.78
C ASP A 35 8.37 -50.79 -4.97
N ARG A 36 7.24 -50.92 -5.67
CA ARG A 36 7.14 -50.59 -7.10
C ARG A 36 6.70 -49.16 -7.40
N ILE A 37 7.26 -48.61 -8.49
CA ILE A 37 6.77 -47.40 -9.17
C ILE A 37 5.88 -47.86 -10.32
N ASP A 38 4.57 -47.64 -10.24
CA ASP A 38 3.68 -47.76 -11.40
C ASP A 38 3.53 -46.42 -12.11
N ARG A 39 3.72 -46.46 -13.44
CA ARG A 39 3.50 -45.35 -14.37
C ARG A 39 2.01 -45.04 -14.47
N MET A 40 1.69 -43.75 -14.52
CA MET A 40 0.56 -43.27 -15.33
C MET A 40 1.08 -42.19 -16.28
N GLU A 41 1.42 -42.63 -17.49
CA GLU A 41 1.52 -41.75 -18.66
C GLU A 41 0.09 -41.36 -19.08
N PHE A 42 -0.15 -40.08 -19.32
CA PHE A 42 -1.31 -39.62 -20.09
C PHE A 42 -0.84 -38.60 -21.13
N ALA A 43 -1.38 -38.75 -22.33
CA ALA A 43 -0.81 -38.23 -23.56
C ALA A 43 -1.16 -36.76 -23.85
N GLU A 44 -0.34 -36.18 -24.71
CA GLU A 44 -0.65 -34.98 -25.49
C GLU A 44 -1.78 -35.29 -26.48
N ASP A 45 -2.78 -34.41 -26.62
CA ASP A 45 -3.05 -33.70 -27.88
C ASP A 45 -4.31 -32.81 -27.79
N GLU A 46 -4.47 -32.00 -28.85
CA GLU A 46 -5.59 -31.12 -29.23
C GLU A 46 -5.65 -29.71 -28.63
N ALA A 47 -5.60 -28.74 -29.55
CA ALA A 47 -5.61 -27.31 -29.30
C ALA A 47 -7.04 -26.73 -29.37
N LEU A 48 -7.33 -25.79 -28.47
CA LEU A 48 -8.47 -24.87 -28.51
C LEU A 48 -7.90 -23.49 -28.16
N ASP A 49 -7.52 -22.69 -29.16
CA ASP A 49 -8.36 -21.73 -29.89
C ASP A 49 -8.55 -20.41 -29.11
N ASP A 50 -8.27 -19.31 -29.81
CA ASP A 50 -8.04 -17.99 -29.23
C ASP A 50 -9.36 -17.23 -29.06
N GLY A 51 -9.70 -16.78 -27.84
CA GLY A 51 -10.79 -15.82 -27.68
C GLY A 51 -11.49 -15.74 -26.34
N VAL A 52 -10.80 -15.26 -25.30
CA VAL A 52 -11.49 -14.55 -24.20
C VAL A 52 -11.00 -13.11 -24.19
N ALA A 53 -11.87 -12.20 -24.59
CA ALA A 53 -11.52 -10.83 -24.90
C ALA A 53 -11.07 -10.02 -23.67
N ASP A 54 -10.15 -9.10 -23.93
CA ASP A 54 -9.62 -8.08 -23.01
C ASP A 54 -10.68 -7.00 -22.72
N THR A 55 -11.78 -7.38 -22.05
CA THR A 55 -12.96 -6.52 -21.84
C THR A 55 -13.43 -6.47 -20.39
N ALA A 56 -12.54 -6.04 -19.48
CA ALA A 56 -12.90 -5.67 -18.10
C ALA A 56 -12.09 -4.51 -17.50
N MET A 57 -11.29 -3.81 -18.32
CA MET A 57 -10.36 -2.75 -17.86
C MET A 57 -10.63 -1.37 -18.49
N GLU A 58 -11.59 -1.26 -19.40
CA GLU A 58 -12.05 0.02 -19.97
C GLU A 58 -13.29 0.54 -19.25
N SER A 59 -13.10 1.56 -18.39
CA SER A 59 -14.07 2.60 -17.99
C SER A 59 -13.76 3.27 -16.65
N ILE A 60 -12.67 2.92 -15.95
CA ILE A 60 -12.13 3.83 -14.93
C ILE A 60 -11.56 5.05 -15.69
N PRO A 61 -12.10 6.27 -15.50
CA PRO A 61 -11.52 7.45 -16.14
C PRO A 61 -10.10 7.62 -15.60
N ARG A 62 -9.11 7.54 -16.50
CA ARG A 62 -7.72 7.89 -16.17
C ARG A 62 -7.63 9.39 -15.91
N ILE A 63 -8.04 9.83 -14.72
CA ILE A 63 -7.69 11.14 -14.19
C ILE A 63 -6.17 11.19 -14.23
N ARG A 64 -5.65 12.09 -15.06
CA ARG A 64 -4.22 12.27 -15.28
C ARG A 64 -3.63 12.96 -14.06
N VAL A 65 -3.48 12.21 -12.95
CA VAL A 65 -2.63 12.59 -11.83
C VAL A 65 -1.28 13.00 -12.45
N PRO A 66 -0.81 14.23 -12.21
CA PRO A 66 0.29 14.78 -12.98
C PRO A 66 1.53 13.91 -12.81
N SER A 67 1.92 13.22 -13.88
CA SER A 67 3.17 12.49 -13.94
C SER A 67 4.30 13.46 -13.60
N ARG A 68 4.95 13.23 -12.44
CA ARG A 68 6.12 13.93 -11.88
C ARG A 68 6.56 15.14 -12.70
N PRO A 69 6.29 16.39 -12.25
CA PRO A 69 6.85 17.57 -12.89
C PRO A 69 8.37 17.41 -13.01
N LYS A 70 8.87 17.26 -14.23
CA LYS A 70 10.32 17.33 -14.49
C LYS A 70 10.76 18.74 -14.11
N ALA A 71 11.37 18.81 -12.93
CA ALA A 71 11.89 19.96 -12.20
C ALA A 71 11.55 21.39 -12.71
N ARG A 72 11.13 22.20 -11.72
CA ARG A 72 11.36 23.65 -11.61
C ARG A 72 10.25 24.57 -12.18
N ASN A 73 9.72 25.39 -11.28
CA ASN A 73 8.92 26.60 -11.55
C ASN A 73 7.55 26.40 -12.23
N GLN A 74 6.77 25.42 -11.78
CA GLN A 74 5.33 25.61 -11.70
C GLN A 74 4.94 25.55 -10.24
N ALA A 75 4.32 26.61 -9.73
CA ALA A 75 3.66 26.54 -8.42
C ALA A 75 2.59 25.46 -8.53
N LEU A 76 2.70 24.40 -7.73
CA LEU A 76 1.64 23.41 -7.61
C LEU A 76 0.36 24.17 -7.25
N ALA A 77 -0.55 24.26 -8.21
CA ALA A 77 -1.84 24.89 -7.99
C ALA A 77 -2.46 24.24 -6.75
N ARG A 78 -3.03 25.06 -5.85
CA ARG A 78 -3.76 24.57 -4.66
C ARG A 78 -4.62 23.39 -5.12
N PRO A 79 -4.52 22.19 -4.51
CA PRO A 79 -5.26 21.03 -4.99
C PRO A 79 -6.70 21.44 -5.23
N GLN A 80 -7.18 21.28 -6.46
CA GLN A 80 -8.59 21.44 -6.72
C GLN A 80 -9.24 20.17 -6.19
N TRP A 81 -9.65 20.23 -4.92
CA TRP A 81 -10.45 19.23 -4.23
C TRP A 81 -11.76 19.11 -4.98
N THR A 82 -11.76 18.25 -6.00
CA THR A 82 -12.90 17.98 -6.87
C THR A 82 -13.74 16.89 -6.23
N ASP A 83 -15.03 16.86 -6.53
CA ASP A 83 -15.86 15.70 -6.25
C ASP A 83 -15.35 14.53 -7.09
N VAL A 84 -14.43 13.75 -6.53
CA VAL A 84 -13.93 12.52 -7.15
C VAL A 84 -15.10 11.55 -7.23
N SER A 85 -15.61 11.30 -8.43
CA SER A 85 -16.59 10.23 -8.66
C SER A 85 -15.92 8.89 -8.39
N LEU A 86 -16.20 8.33 -7.21
CA LEU A 86 -15.70 7.03 -6.80
C LEU A 86 -16.36 5.91 -7.64
N PRO A 87 -15.61 4.86 -8.00
CA PRO A 87 -16.23 3.65 -8.54
C PRO A 87 -17.10 2.98 -7.47
N ALA A 88 -18.08 2.18 -7.89
CA ALA A 88 -18.79 1.30 -6.96
C ALA A 88 -17.80 0.34 -6.28
N PRO A 89 -17.93 0.08 -4.96
CA PRO A 89 -17.01 -0.79 -4.23
C PRO A 89 -17.12 -2.23 -4.72
N ARG A 90 -15.98 -2.93 -4.82
CA ARG A 90 -15.93 -4.36 -5.11
C ARG A 90 -15.90 -5.14 -3.80
N CYS A 91 -17.08 -5.50 -3.32
CA CYS A 91 -17.27 -6.19 -2.04
C CYS A 91 -17.18 -7.72 -2.21
N ALA A 92 -16.33 -8.37 -1.40
CA ALA A 92 -16.13 -9.82 -1.47
C ALA A 92 -17.35 -10.64 -1.02
N ASN A 93 -18.26 -10.01 -0.26
CA ASN A 93 -19.50 -10.58 0.25
C ASN A 93 -20.73 -10.04 -0.51
N GLN A 94 -20.60 -9.62 -1.77
CA GLN A 94 -21.68 -8.93 -2.51
C GLN A 94 -23.00 -9.71 -2.57
N ALA A 95 -22.96 -11.04 -2.57
CA ALA A 95 -24.14 -11.91 -2.57
C ALA A 95 -24.85 -11.99 -1.20
N ASP A 96 -24.14 -11.70 -0.10
CA ASP A 96 -24.61 -11.86 1.28
C ASP A 96 -25.15 -10.54 1.88
N ARG A 97 -25.46 -9.55 1.03
CA ARG A 97 -25.71 -8.16 1.45
C ARG A 97 -27.13 -7.70 1.17
N ASP A 98 -27.82 -7.34 2.24
CA ASP A 98 -29.17 -6.75 2.22
C ASP A 98 -29.14 -5.22 1.92
N GLY A 99 -28.35 -4.80 0.92
CA GLY A 99 -28.28 -3.42 0.43
C GLY A 99 -27.00 -2.64 0.77
N PRO A 100 -27.03 -1.29 0.64
CA PRO A 100 -25.88 -0.43 0.91
C PRO A 100 -25.50 -0.46 2.40
N SER A 101 -24.23 -0.27 2.69
CA SER A 101 -23.70 -0.26 4.04
C SER A 101 -24.19 0.97 4.82
N ARG A 102 -24.24 0.88 6.16
CA ARG A 102 -24.50 2.04 7.02
C ARG A 102 -23.56 2.08 8.21
N SER A 103 -22.78 3.15 8.34
CA SER A 103 -22.02 3.52 9.54
C SER A 103 -22.96 4.17 10.55
N LEU A 104 -23.15 3.58 11.73
CA LEU A 104 -23.97 4.15 12.81
C LEU A 104 -23.09 4.58 13.98
N GLY A 105 -23.38 5.74 14.57
CA GLY A 105 -22.67 6.29 15.71
C GLY A 105 -21.24 6.74 15.42
N GLN A 106 -20.42 6.77 16.46
CA GLN A 106 -19.04 7.23 16.42
C GLN A 106 -18.07 6.11 16.05
N VAL A 107 -16.92 6.48 15.50
CA VAL A 107 -15.77 5.59 15.28
C VAL A 107 -15.31 4.82 16.53
N THR A 108 -15.54 5.36 17.73
CA THR A 108 -15.21 4.79 19.05
C THR A 108 -16.43 4.31 19.85
N GLY A 109 -17.62 4.31 19.24
CA GLY A 109 -18.88 3.96 19.88
C GLY A 109 -19.99 3.90 18.84
N GLY A 110 -20.00 2.83 18.06
CA GLY A 110 -20.82 2.71 16.86
C GLY A 110 -20.94 1.27 16.36
N SER A 111 -21.65 1.09 15.25
CA SER A 111 -21.85 -0.19 14.58
C SER A 111 -21.80 -0.04 13.06
N LEU A 112 -21.74 -1.18 12.36
CA LEU A 112 -21.75 -1.24 10.91
C LEU A 112 -22.84 -2.22 10.45
N HIS A 113 -23.71 -1.76 9.56
CA HIS A 113 -24.77 -2.58 8.96
C HIS A 113 -24.50 -2.79 7.47
N SER A 114 -24.95 -3.92 6.92
CA SER A 114 -24.77 -4.34 5.51
C SER A 114 -23.34 -4.09 4.98
N PRO A 115 -22.28 -4.56 5.69
CA PRO A 115 -20.91 -4.15 5.45
C PRO A 115 -20.39 -4.57 4.07
N CYS A 116 -19.52 -3.74 3.48
CA CYS A 116 -18.65 -4.17 2.38
C CYS A 116 -17.41 -4.86 2.96
N ARG A 117 -17.19 -6.14 2.62
CA ARG A 117 -15.93 -6.83 2.92
C ARG A 117 -14.91 -6.55 1.82
N ILE A 118 -13.71 -6.11 2.18
CA ILE A 118 -12.62 -5.96 1.20
C ILE A 118 -12.23 -7.33 0.61
N ALA A 119 -12.00 -7.37 -0.71
CA ALA A 119 -11.43 -8.55 -1.37
C ALA A 119 -9.99 -8.81 -0.90
N ALA A 120 -9.59 -10.08 -0.84
CA ALA A 120 -8.27 -10.46 -0.32
C ALA A 120 -7.09 -9.97 -1.20
N LEU A 121 -7.35 -9.75 -2.49
CA LEU A 121 -6.43 -9.11 -3.44
C LEU A 121 -7.21 -8.09 -4.27
N GLY A 122 -6.53 -7.04 -4.72
CA GLY A 122 -7.02 -6.10 -5.71
C GLY A 122 -5.89 -5.25 -6.30
N PRO A 123 -6.19 -4.33 -7.23
CA PRO A 123 -5.17 -3.49 -7.85
C PRO A 123 -4.41 -2.68 -6.80
N GLY A 124 -3.11 -2.99 -6.64
CA GLY A 124 -2.23 -2.29 -5.70
C GLY A 124 -2.30 -2.72 -4.24
N TYR A 125 -3.10 -3.72 -3.86
CA TYR A 125 -3.24 -4.11 -2.46
C TYR A 125 -3.53 -5.61 -2.25
N LEU A 126 -3.23 -6.08 -1.04
CA LEU A 126 -3.69 -7.35 -0.48
C LEU A 126 -4.28 -7.14 0.91
N SER A 127 -5.18 -8.03 1.33
CA SER A 127 -5.72 -8.08 2.69
C SER A 127 -5.96 -9.52 3.13
N SER A 128 -5.54 -9.83 4.34
CA SER A 128 -5.75 -11.13 5.00
C SER A 128 -6.51 -10.99 6.32
N ASN A 129 -6.94 -9.77 6.67
CA ASN A 129 -7.52 -9.48 7.98
C ASN A 129 -8.98 -9.97 8.06
N LYS A 130 -9.31 -10.66 9.16
CA LYS A 130 -10.68 -11.10 9.45
C LYS A 130 -11.65 -9.93 9.69
N ASN A 131 -11.14 -8.79 10.14
CA ASN A 131 -11.88 -7.56 10.39
C ASN A 131 -11.77 -6.59 9.18
N GLY A 132 -11.83 -7.13 7.96
CA GLY A 132 -11.76 -6.39 6.71
C GLY A 132 -13.11 -5.86 6.22
N PHE A 133 -14.00 -5.44 7.12
CA PHE A 133 -15.32 -4.92 6.81
C PHE A 133 -15.36 -3.39 6.95
N GLY A 134 -15.99 -2.69 6.02
CA GLY A 134 -16.13 -1.24 6.07
C GLY A 134 -17.43 -0.76 5.41
N THR A 135 -17.63 0.56 5.38
CA THR A 135 -18.67 1.14 4.52
C THR A 135 -18.30 1.01 3.04
N ASP A 136 -19.30 1.07 2.19
CA ASP A 136 -19.17 1.13 0.73
C ASP A 136 -18.22 2.23 0.30
N GLU A 137 -18.33 3.42 0.91
CA GLU A 137 -17.45 4.55 0.64
C GLU A 137 -16.01 4.28 1.10
N THR A 138 -15.79 3.73 2.30
CA THR A 138 -14.45 3.36 2.80
C THR A 138 -13.78 2.36 1.86
N ILE A 139 -14.49 1.32 1.42
CA ILE A 139 -13.91 0.30 0.53
C ILE A 139 -13.69 0.86 -0.89
N ALA A 140 -14.62 1.65 -1.42
CA ALA A 140 -14.45 2.31 -2.72
C ALA A 140 -13.25 3.26 -2.74
N LEU A 141 -13.11 4.12 -1.72
CA LEU A 141 -11.97 5.03 -1.54
C LEU A 141 -10.65 4.27 -1.51
N LEU A 142 -10.57 3.19 -0.72
CA LEU A 142 -9.36 2.44 -0.54
C LEU A 142 -8.95 1.67 -1.81
N GLN A 143 -9.91 1.02 -2.47
CA GLN A 143 -9.68 0.31 -3.73
C GLN A 143 -9.26 1.27 -4.84
N TRP A 144 -9.91 2.43 -4.94
CA TRP A 144 -9.57 3.46 -5.90
C TRP A 144 -8.17 4.05 -5.63
N ALA A 145 -7.86 4.45 -4.40
CA ALA A 145 -6.56 5.05 -4.08
C ALA A 145 -5.39 4.05 -4.22
N ALA A 146 -5.58 2.79 -3.85
CA ALA A 146 -4.59 1.73 -4.08
C ALA A 146 -4.36 1.47 -5.58
N ALA A 147 -5.43 1.45 -6.39
CA ALA A 147 -5.33 1.31 -7.84
C ALA A 147 -4.60 2.50 -8.48
N GLN A 148 -4.92 3.73 -8.06
CA GLN A 148 -4.28 4.96 -8.54
C GLN A 148 -2.78 4.99 -8.22
N MET A 149 -2.38 4.54 -7.02
CA MET A 149 -0.97 4.41 -6.65
C MET A 149 -0.28 3.31 -7.48
N ALA A 150 -0.89 2.13 -7.64
CA ALA A 150 -0.31 1.04 -8.42
C ALA A 150 -0.12 1.39 -9.91
N ALA A 151 -1.04 2.16 -10.48
CA ALA A 151 -0.92 2.68 -11.85
C ALA A 151 0.23 3.68 -12.02
N GLN A 152 0.57 4.44 -10.96
CA GLN A 152 1.72 5.36 -10.95
C GLN A 152 3.06 4.65 -10.75
N PHE A 153 3.08 3.54 -9.99
CA PHE A 153 4.30 2.81 -9.65
C PHE A 153 4.24 1.33 -10.07
N PRO A 154 4.28 1.02 -11.38
CA PRO A 154 4.27 -0.35 -11.88
C PRO A 154 5.49 -1.15 -11.35
N GLY A 155 5.26 -2.42 -11.01
CA GLY A 155 6.29 -3.32 -10.48
C GLY A 155 6.61 -3.16 -8.99
N LYS A 156 5.95 -2.23 -8.28
CA LYS A 156 6.08 -2.09 -6.83
C LYS A 156 5.17 -3.08 -6.07
N SER A 157 5.59 -3.49 -4.87
CA SER A 157 4.85 -4.41 -3.99
C SER A 157 3.48 -3.85 -3.58
N PRO A 158 2.44 -4.69 -3.40
CA PRO A 158 1.11 -4.22 -2.98
C PRO A 158 1.11 -3.65 -1.56
N LEU A 159 0.18 -2.74 -1.27
CA LEU A 159 -0.14 -2.32 0.10
C LEU A 159 -0.72 -3.50 0.90
N VAL A 160 -0.35 -3.59 2.18
CA VAL A 160 -1.03 -4.47 3.12
C VAL A 160 -2.18 -3.70 3.77
N ILE A 161 -3.41 -4.14 3.55
CA ILE A 161 -4.59 -3.61 4.24
C ILE A 161 -4.90 -4.48 5.46
N GLY A 162 -4.86 -3.86 6.64
CA GLY A 162 -5.12 -4.51 7.93
C GLY A 162 -6.58 -4.41 8.36
N ALA A 163 -6.79 -3.94 9.59
CA ALA A 163 -8.11 -3.92 10.21
C ALA A 163 -8.93 -2.71 9.71
N ILE A 164 -10.24 -2.93 9.53
CA ILE A 164 -11.21 -1.90 9.13
C ILE A 164 -12.33 -1.84 10.18
N SER A 165 -13.12 -2.91 10.34
CA SER A 165 -14.01 -3.18 11.47
C SER A 165 -14.43 -4.65 11.53
N LYS A 166 -15.08 -5.07 12.63
CA LYS A 166 -15.91 -6.30 12.59
C LYS A 166 -17.06 -6.13 11.59
N SER A 167 -17.68 -7.24 11.16
CA SER A 167 -18.83 -7.24 10.26
C SER A 167 -20.05 -6.49 10.80
N ASP A 168 -20.24 -6.50 12.12
CA ASP A 168 -21.28 -5.77 12.86
C ASP A 168 -20.79 -4.41 13.41
N GLY A 169 -19.53 -4.04 13.17
CA GLY A 169 -18.89 -2.91 13.83
C GLY A 169 -18.71 -3.14 15.34
N GLY A 170 -18.76 -2.09 16.16
CA GLY A 170 -18.57 -2.17 17.60
C GLY A 170 -17.13 -2.45 18.05
N HIS A 171 -16.88 -2.26 19.35
CA HIS A 171 -15.54 -2.37 19.93
C HIS A 171 -14.92 -3.78 19.79
N TYR A 172 -13.61 -3.83 19.52
CA TYR A 172 -12.81 -5.04 19.63
C TYR A 172 -11.35 -4.73 19.99
N PRO A 173 -10.76 -5.38 21.01
CA PRO A 173 -9.35 -5.18 21.34
C PRO A 173 -8.40 -5.58 20.20
N PRO A 174 -7.23 -4.92 20.05
CA PRO A 174 -6.75 -3.77 20.84
C PRO A 174 -7.31 -2.41 20.36
N HIS A 175 -8.15 -2.38 19.33
CA HIS A 175 -8.56 -1.15 18.64
C HIS A 175 -9.58 -0.36 19.47
N LYS A 176 -9.29 0.93 19.69
CA LYS A 176 -10.20 1.85 20.38
C LYS A 176 -11.30 2.35 19.44
N SER A 177 -10.93 2.69 18.20
CA SER A 177 -11.84 3.00 17.11
C SER A 177 -12.18 1.74 16.29
N HIS A 178 -12.39 1.84 14.96
CA HIS A 178 -12.79 0.76 14.06
C HIS A 178 -14.20 0.20 14.31
N GLN A 179 -15.08 0.98 14.93
CA GLN A 179 -16.40 0.49 15.34
C GLN A 179 -17.50 0.72 14.29
N SER A 180 -17.27 1.58 13.30
CA SER A 180 -18.31 1.99 12.32
C SER A 180 -17.86 1.88 10.85
N GLY A 181 -16.79 1.12 10.57
CA GLY A 181 -16.36 0.86 9.19
C GLY A 181 -15.74 2.05 8.45
N ARG A 182 -15.29 3.07 9.18
CA ARG A 182 -14.68 4.32 8.67
C ARG A 182 -13.20 4.51 9.01
N ASP A 183 -12.61 3.56 9.74
CA ASP A 183 -11.20 3.54 10.09
C ASP A 183 -10.50 2.41 9.31
N VAL A 184 -9.26 2.61 8.86
CA VAL A 184 -8.46 1.53 8.26
C VAL A 184 -6.98 1.64 8.62
N ASP A 185 -6.39 0.52 9.01
CA ASP A 185 -4.94 0.39 9.19
C ASP A 185 -4.29 -0.08 7.88
N ILE A 186 -3.26 0.62 7.43
CA ILE A 186 -2.54 0.36 6.17
C ILE A 186 -1.04 0.26 6.46
N GLY A 187 -0.40 -0.81 5.98
CA GLY A 187 1.05 -0.98 6.09
C GLY A 187 1.79 0.06 5.24
N TYR A 188 2.88 0.62 5.74
CA TYR A 188 3.67 1.58 4.98
C TYR A 188 4.20 0.97 3.68
N PRO A 189 4.14 1.69 2.53
CA PRO A 189 4.91 1.30 1.36
C PRO A 189 6.40 1.45 1.66
N ARG A 190 7.21 0.49 1.23
CA ARG A 190 8.63 0.40 1.57
C ARG A 190 9.54 0.47 0.35
N SER A 191 10.72 1.06 0.55
CA SER A 191 11.71 1.29 -0.51
C SER A 191 12.46 0.02 -0.91
N ASP A 192 12.55 -0.97 -0.01
CA ASP A 192 13.06 -2.33 -0.27
C ASP A 192 12.17 -3.14 -1.23
N ASN A 193 10.91 -2.73 -1.41
CA ASN A 193 9.94 -3.34 -2.31
C ASN A 193 9.55 -4.78 -1.98
N ASP A 194 9.72 -5.22 -0.72
CA ASP A 194 9.31 -6.56 -0.29
C ASP A 194 7.80 -6.75 -0.39
N VAL A 195 7.38 -7.96 -0.78
CA VAL A 195 5.95 -8.37 -0.80
C VAL A 195 5.56 -8.90 0.58
N LEU A 196 5.07 -8.00 1.42
CA LEU A 196 4.65 -8.30 2.78
C LEU A 196 3.25 -8.91 2.84
N LYS A 197 3.02 -9.84 3.78
CA LYS A 197 1.69 -10.42 4.07
C LYS A 197 1.01 -9.82 5.31
N THR A 198 1.78 -9.10 6.12
CA THR A 198 1.41 -8.44 7.37
C THR A 198 2.14 -7.11 7.46
N PHE A 199 1.81 -6.27 8.43
CA PHE A 199 2.59 -5.06 8.72
C PHE A 199 4.03 -5.41 9.11
N ALA A 200 4.96 -4.47 8.83
CA ALA A 200 6.37 -4.60 9.16
C ALA A 200 6.92 -3.24 9.60
N LYS A 201 7.71 -3.24 10.70
CA LYS A 201 8.28 -2.02 11.26
C LYS A 201 9.11 -1.29 10.19
N THR A 202 8.74 -0.04 9.96
CA THR A 202 9.31 0.84 8.95
C THR A 202 10.10 1.95 9.65
N THR A 203 11.20 2.36 9.04
CA THR A 203 12.03 3.49 9.51
C THR A 203 12.10 4.54 8.42
N SER A 204 12.60 5.73 8.74
CA SER A 204 12.84 6.81 7.76
C SER A 204 13.72 6.36 6.58
N GLY A 205 14.59 5.36 6.76
CA GLY A 205 15.43 4.80 5.69
C GLY A 205 14.75 3.71 4.83
N THR A 206 13.67 3.09 5.32
CA THR A 206 12.94 2.03 4.58
C THR A 206 11.57 2.48 4.06
N LEU A 207 11.13 3.69 4.40
CA LEU A 207 9.86 4.26 3.93
C LEU A 207 9.97 4.67 2.45
N ASP A 208 8.99 4.28 1.63
CA ASP A 208 8.83 4.82 0.28
C ASP A 208 7.91 6.05 0.34
N THR A 209 8.52 7.22 0.55
CA THR A 209 7.80 8.50 0.72
C THR A 209 7.04 8.92 -0.53
N GLU A 210 7.58 8.66 -1.73
CA GLU A 210 6.93 8.98 -3.01
C GLU A 210 5.62 8.19 -3.17
N ARG A 211 5.64 6.89 -2.85
CA ARG A 211 4.43 6.04 -2.84
C ARG A 211 3.46 6.41 -1.72
N LEU A 212 3.95 6.67 -0.51
CA LEU A 212 3.09 7.10 0.61
C LEU A 212 2.39 8.41 0.28
N TRP A 213 3.10 9.39 -0.29
CA TRP A 213 2.51 10.66 -0.70
C TRP A 213 1.46 10.45 -1.79
N SER A 214 1.74 9.68 -2.84
CA SER A 214 0.76 9.41 -3.91
C SER A 214 -0.56 8.81 -3.38
N LEU A 215 -0.48 7.88 -2.43
CA LEU A 215 -1.64 7.31 -1.76
C LEU A 215 -2.39 8.37 -0.92
N LEU A 216 -1.66 9.13 -0.10
CA LEU A 216 -2.26 10.18 0.74
C LEU A 216 -2.86 11.30 -0.10
N GLU A 217 -2.23 11.70 -1.20
CA GLU A 217 -2.72 12.73 -2.14
C GLU A 217 -4.01 12.28 -2.83
N ALA A 218 -4.13 11.01 -3.23
CA ALA A 218 -5.38 10.45 -3.74
C ALA A 218 -6.49 10.50 -2.68
N LEU A 219 -6.23 9.98 -1.47
CA LEU A 219 -7.21 9.99 -0.37
C LEU A 219 -7.59 11.43 0.05
N LEU A 220 -6.64 12.35 0.05
CA LEU A 220 -6.85 13.78 0.24
C LEU A 220 -7.77 14.36 -0.82
N ALA A 221 -7.49 14.13 -2.11
CA ALA A 221 -8.25 14.67 -3.23
C ALA A 221 -9.74 14.29 -3.22
N SER A 222 -10.10 13.16 -2.60
CA SER A 222 -11.50 12.74 -2.42
C SER A 222 -12.34 13.66 -1.50
N GLY A 223 -11.69 14.49 -0.66
CA GLY A 223 -12.37 15.30 0.35
C GLY A 223 -12.97 14.50 1.53
N ARG A 224 -12.91 13.16 1.53
CA ARG A 224 -13.51 12.28 2.54
C ARG A 224 -12.60 11.95 3.72
N MET A 225 -11.32 12.27 3.66
CA MET A 225 -10.38 12.02 4.76
C MET A 225 -10.59 12.98 5.94
N SER A 226 -10.65 12.44 7.16
CA SER A 226 -10.72 13.21 8.41
C SER A 226 -9.37 13.29 9.10
N PHE A 227 -8.71 12.15 9.33
CA PHE A 227 -7.40 12.10 10.00
C PHE A 227 -6.52 10.98 9.41
N VAL A 228 -5.21 11.15 9.58
CA VAL A 228 -4.22 10.08 9.46
C VAL A 228 -3.42 10.04 10.76
N PHE A 229 -3.25 8.87 11.37
CA PHE A 229 -2.35 8.69 12.51
C PHE A 229 -1.17 7.83 12.09
N MET A 230 0.05 8.33 12.32
CA MET A 230 1.30 7.69 11.92
C MET A 230 2.41 7.91 12.95
N ASP A 231 3.54 7.24 12.78
CA ASP A 231 4.73 7.50 13.58
C ASP A 231 5.32 8.90 13.29
N TYR A 232 5.89 9.55 14.32
CA TYR A 232 6.37 10.94 14.22
C TYR A 232 7.66 11.08 13.39
N ASP A 233 8.55 10.09 13.43
CA ASP A 233 9.80 10.11 12.67
C ASP A 233 9.53 9.78 11.20
N LEU A 234 8.57 8.89 10.93
CA LEU A 234 8.05 8.65 9.58
C LEU A 234 7.32 9.88 9.02
N GLN A 235 6.60 10.63 9.86
CA GLN A 235 5.98 11.91 9.48
C GLN A 235 7.05 12.94 9.12
N ALA A 236 8.12 13.03 9.91
CA ALA A 236 9.24 13.94 9.66
C ALA A 236 9.94 13.62 8.32
N ALA A 237 10.18 12.33 8.04
CA ALA A 237 10.78 11.87 6.79
C ALA A 237 9.94 12.26 5.57
N LEU A 238 8.62 12.02 5.62
CA LEU A 238 7.70 12.41 4.55
C LEU A 238 7.66 13.94 4.36
N VAL A 239 7.59 14.73 5.43
CA VAL A 239 7.59 16.21 5.33
C VAL A 239 8.90 16.73 4.75
N GLN A 240 10.04 16.10 5.06
CA GLN A 240 11.33 16.50 4.50
C GLN A 240 11.41 16.22 2.99
N ASP A 241 11.02 15.02 2.55
CA ASP A 241 10.97 14.68 1.12
C ASP A 241 10.04 15.63 0.34
N LEU A 242 8.87 15.97 0.91
CA LEU A 242 7.96 16.95 0.31
C LEU A 242 8.57 18.36 0.18
N ARG A 243 9.35 18.81 1.17
CA ARG A 243 10.10 20.07 1.07
C ARG A 243 11.17 20.01 -0.02
N ASP A 244 11.90 18.90 -0.10
CA ASP A 244 12.99 18.70 -1.06
C ASP A 244 12.49 18.67 -2.52
N VAL A 245 11.25 18.19 -2.75
CA VAL A 245 10.57 18.29 -4.06
C VAL A 245 9.81 19.62 -4.29
N GLY A 246 9.80 20.52 -3.31
CA GLY A 246 9.38 21.92 -3.46
C GLY A 246 8.04 22.34 -2.83
N TYR A 247 7.44 21.52 -1.95
CA TYR A 247 6.28 21.98 -1.16
C TYR A 247 6.72 23.00 -0.11
N SER A 248 6.01 24.13 -0.04
CA SER A 248 6.26 25.16 0.98
C SER A 248 5.65 24.78 2.34
N ASP A 249 6.24 25.27 3.43
CA ASP A 249 5.69 25.08 4.77
C ASP A 249 4.24 25.58 4.91
N ALA A 250 3.84 26.60 4.13
CA ALA A 250 2.46 27.08 4.09
C ALA A 250 1.47 26.06 3.48
N GLN A 251 1.92 25.23 2.52
CA GLN A 251 1.12 24.14 1.95
C GLN A 251 1.07 22.91 2.88
N LEU A 252 2.15 22.65 3.63
CA LEU A 252 2.27 21.49 4.51
C LEU A 252 1.64 21.72 5.90
N ALA A 253 1.65 22.94 6.42
CA ALA A 253 1.11 23.30 7.74
C ALA A 253 -0.36 22.95 8.05
N PRO A 254 -1.32 22.95 7.08
CA PRO A 254 -2.66 22.43 7.32
C PRO A 254 -2.75 20.89 7.26
N LEU A 255 -1.80 20.24 6.60
CA LEU A 255 -1.81 18.78 6.41
C LEU A 255 -1.11 18.06 7.57
N PHE A 256 0.07 18.51 7.98
CA PHE A 256 0.93 17.80 8.94
C PHE A 256 1.01 18.47 10.31
N GLN A 257 1.08 17.64 11.36
CA GLN A 257 1.45 18.04 12.71
C GLN A 257 2.90 18.52 12.78
N TYR A 258 3.84 17.72 12.27
CA TYR A 258 5.26 18.06 12.18
C TYR A 258 5.46 19.42 11.45
N PRO A 259 6.33 20.33 11.93
CA PRO A 259 7.31 20.16 13.01
C PRO A 259 6.81 20.52 14.42
N ALA A 260 5.50 20.68 14.65
CA ALA A 260 4.99 20.82 16.01
C ALA A 260 5.15 19.48 16.76
N GLY A 261 5.55 19.54 18.03
CA GLY A 261 5.90 18.34 18.81
C GLY A 261 4.78 17.29 18.89
N PRO A 262 5.11 16.02 19.22
CA PRO A 262 4.20 14.87 19.11
C PRO A 262 2.90 14.99 19.94
N ASN A 263 2.88 15.87 20.95
CA ASN A 263 1.71 16.12 21.81
C ASN A 263 0.81 17.29 21.34
N VAL A 264 1.07 17.90 20.18
CA VAL A 264 0.32 19.05 19.64
C VAL A 264 -0.69 18.58 18.58
N PRO A 265 -2.01 18.52 18.86
CA PRO A 265 -3.00 17.97 17.92
C PRO A 265 -3.32 18.93 16.76
N LYS A 266 -2.40 19.06 15.81
CA LYS A 266 -2.48 19.93 14.63
C LYS A 266 -2.50 19.12 13.33
N GLY A 267 -3.12 19.66 12.29
CA GLY A 267 -3.15 19.06 10.95
C GLY A 267 -4.11 17.88 10.83
N LEU A 268 -4.16 17.28 9.64
CA LEU A 268 -4.87 16.04 9.33
C LEU A 268 -4.04 14.81 9.70
N VAL A 269 -2.74 14.85 9.36
CA VAL A 269 -1.74 13.83 9.67
C VAL A 269 -1.13 14.12 11.03
N ARG A 270 -1.24 13.18 11.97
CA ARG A 270 -0.92 13.33 13.39
C ARG A 270 -0.08 12.15 13.89
N HIS A 271 0.65 12.40 14.97
CA HIS A 271 1.34 11.33 15.68
C HIS A 271 0.35 10.43 16.43
N ALA A 272 0.57 9.11 16.38
CA ALA A 272 0.10 8.18 17.39
C ALA A 272 1.17 7.14 17.71
N SER A 273 1.33 6.82 19.00
CA SER A 273 2.25 5.76 19.44
C SER A 273 1.79 4.40 18.92
N GLY A 274 2.75 3.51 18.63
CA GLY A 274 2.49 2.17 18.07
C GLY A 274 2.32 2.11 16.55
N HIS A 275 2.33 3.23 15.84
CA HIS A 275 2.07 3.31 14.39
C HIS A 275 3.37 3.29 13.56
N ALA A 276 4.36 2.47 13.95
CA ALA A 276 5.67 2.38 13.29
C ALA A 276 5.75 1.31 12.20
N ASP A 277 4.74 0.44 12.09
CA ASP A 277 4.61 -0.63 11.09
C ASP A 277 3.39 -0.44 10.15
N HIS A 278 2.43 0.38 10.58
CA HIS A 278 1.26 0.83 9.82
C HIS A 278 0.92 2.29 10.13
N PHE A 279 0.14 2.92 9.26
CA PHE A 279 -0.57 4.17 9.54
C PHE A 279 -2.08 3.90 9.49
N HIS A 280 -2.84 4.71 10.21
CA HIS A 280 -4.28 4.59 10.35
C HIS A 280 -4.97 5.76 9.65
N VAL A 281 -5.92 5.49 8.74
CA VAL A 281 -6.72 6.51 8.06
C VAL A 281 -8.15 6.47 8.60
N ARG A 282 -8.68 7.65 8.95
CA ARG A 282 -10.10 7.85 9.28
C ARG A 282 -10.82 8.63 8.20
N PHE A 283 -11.96 8.13 7.77
CA PHE A 283 -12.88 8.79 6.86
C PHE A 283 -14.04 9.48 7.60
N ARG A 284 -14.59 10.50 6.94
CA ARG A 284 -15.82 11.21 7.35
C ARG A 284 -17.02 10.29 7.34
N CYS A 285 -18.11 10.73 7.95
CA CYS A 285 -19.40 10.10 7.75
C CYS A 285 -19.85 10.22 6.29
N PRO A 286 -20.22 9.10 5.62
CA PRO A 286 -20.91 9.15 4.35
C PRO A 286 -22.16 10.01 4.44
N ASP A 287 -22.43 10.82 3.43
CA ASP A 287 -23.58 11.73 3.45
C ASP A 287 -24.92 10.98 3.45
N SER A 288 -24.95 9.75 2.91
CA SER A 288 -26.08 8.80 2.98
C SER A 288 -26.40 8.31 4.39
N ASP A 289 -25.42 8.36 5.29
CA ASP A 289 -25.51 7.72 6.61
C ASP A 289 -25.85 8.75 7.71
N LYS A 290 -25.91 10.04 7.36
CA LYS A 290 -26.30 11.13 8.27
C LYS A 290 -27.82 11.16 8.44
N PRO A 291 -28.34 11.48 9.65
CA PRO A 291 -27.62 11.90 10.85
C PRO A 291 -27.15 10.73 11.76
N ASP A 292 -27.44 9.48 11.40
CA ASP A 292 -27.14 8.32 12.27
C ASP A 292 -25.64 8.08 12.44
N CYS A 293 -24.83 8.42 11.43
CA CYS A 293 -23.38 8.52 11.53
C CYS A 293 -22.96 9.81 12.25
N VAL A 294 -22.09 9.67 13.26
CA VAL A 294 -21.54 10.78 14.04
C VAL A 294 -20.02 10.86 13.84
N GLU A 295 -19.50 12.03 13.45
CA GLU A 295 -18.06 12.25 13.21
C GLU A 295 -17.17 11.90 14.41
#